data_AF-A0A3S1AMC3-F1
#
_entry.id   AF-A0A3S1AMC3-F1
#
_cell.length_a   1.000
_cell.length_b   1.000
_cell.length_c   1.000
_cell.angle_alpha   90.00
_cell.angle_beta   90.00
_cell.angle_gamma   90.00
#
_symmetry.space_group_name_H-M   'P 1'
#
loop_
_entity.id
_entity.type
_entity.pdbx_description
1 polymer ?
#
loop_
_entity_poly.entity_id
_entity_poly.type
_entity_poly.pdbx_seq_one_letter_code
_entity_poly.pdbx_strand_id
1 'polypeptide(L)'
;MIERWQRFGSLLVRLRFVSANAAAFTKHTIGDQYVDVAPGTEPDYSLTLEDGYGENYDEVTPVGYEKNERGDFRVSRADFLVESTADLREAHIRFYNYFGLRTALLNWYSRILSRLDWGMLIHSSCIVQDGQAYLFSGYSGAGKSTIASMSQPRPILADETTVVEIRKDGRILIHDSPFRNDFKEPYREGPVPLKGIYLIKQSLNIEQHRMTKSDAMFALFDKIVHWRHENADTIGLIRLSKTLVDRVPVYELEFQKNDRFWEAIS
;
A
#
# COMPACT_ATOMS: atom_id res chain seq x y z
N MET A 1 25.34 -6.69 9.65
CA MET A 1 24.16 -5.91 9.26
C MET A 1 24.28 -5.57 7.78
N ILE A 2 23.27 -5.90 6.97
CA ILE A 2 23.26 -5.64 5.53
C ILE A 2 22.44 -4.37 5.30
N GLU A 3 22.94 -3.42 4.51
CA GLU A 3 22.21 -2.17 4.21
C GLU A 3 21.82 -2.11 2.73
N ARG A 4 20.59 -1.66 2.47
CA ARG A 4 20.06 -1.37 1.14
C ARG A 4 19.21 -0.11 1.18
N TRP A 5 18.98 0.47 0.01
CA TRP A 5 18.16 1.66 -0.15
C TRP A 5 17.06 1.37 -1.16
N GLN A 6 15.84 1.79 -0.88
CA GLN A 6 14.70 1.55 -1.76
C GLN A 6 13.76 2.77 -1.72
N ARG A 7 13.08 3.01 -2.85
CA ARG A 7 12.04 4.04 -2.92
C ARG A 7 10.66 3.45 -2.64
N PHE A 8 9.94 4.12 -1.77
CA PHE A 8 8.54 3.86 -1.47
C PHE A 8 7.78 5.08 -1.98
N GLY A 9 7.25 4.98 -3.21
CA GLY A 9 6.82 6.16 -3.96
C GLY A 9 7.97 7.16 -4.13
N SER A 10 7.81 8.39 -3.65
CA SER A 10 8.88 9.40 -3.66
C SER A 10 9.86 9.32 -2.48
N LEU A 11 9.52 8.56 -1.43
CA LEU A 11 10.29 8.53 -0.18
C LEU A 11 11.47 7.57 -0.28
N LEU A 12 12.66 8.02 0.14
CA LEU A 12 13.88 7.24 0.17
C LEU A 12 14.04 6.57 1.54
N VAL A 13 13.97 5.24 1.55
CA VAL A 13 14.05 4.43 2.76
C VAL A 13 15.38 3.68 2.81
N ARG A 14 16.13 3.86 3.90
CA ARG A 14 17.30 3.04 4.24
C ARG A 14 16.83 1.79 4.99
N LEU A 15 17.03 0.63 4.40
CA LEU A 15 16.72 -0.68 4.97
C LEU A 15 17.98 -1.27 5.60
N ARG A 16 17.92 -1.61 6.89
CA ARG A 16 19.00 -2.28 7.63
C ARG A 16 18.53 -3.67 8.04
N PHE A 17 19.17 -4.71 7.53
CA PHE A 17 18.84 -6.10 7.86
C PHE A 17 19.81 -6.62 8.91
N VAL A 18 19.25 -7.12 10.02
CA VAL A 18 20.04 -7.72 11.10
C VAL A 18 20.68 -9.04 10.64
N SER A 19 20.00 -9.80 9.78
CA SER A 19 20.47 -11.09 9.24
C SER A 19 20.27 -11.19 7.71
N ALA A 20 20.89 -12.21 7.09
CA ALA A 20 20.64 -12.54 5.69
C ALA A 20 19.21 -13.09 5.48
N ASN A 21 18.64 -13.74 6.49
CA ASN A 21 17.26 -14.24 6.45
C ASN A 21 16.27 -13.08 6.42
N ALA A 22 16.48 -12.05 7.25
CA ALA A 22 15.67 -10.84 7.24
C ALA A 22 15.70 -10.14 5.86
N ALA A 23 16.87 -10.09 5.22
CA ALA A 23 17.01 -9.56 3.87
C ALA A 23 16.23 -10.40 2.83
N ALA A 24 16.26 -11.73 2.93
CA ALA A 24 15.54 -12.63 2.03
C ALA A 24 14.01 -12.49 2.18
N PHE A 25 13.48 -12.48 3.41
CA PHE A 25 12.06 -12.23 3.67
C PHE A 25 11.64 -10.87 3.12
N THR A 26 12.43 -9.83 3.37
CA THR A 26 12.11 -8.48 2.89
C THR A 26 12.11 -8.42 1.37
N LYS A 27 13.10 -9.04 0.70
CA LYS A 27 13.11 -9.15 -0.77
C LYS A 27 11.86 -9.85 -1.30
N HIS A 28 11.37 -10.87 -0.61
CA HIS A 28 10.12 -11.53 -1.01
C HIS A 28 8.89 -10.62 -0.82
N THR A 29 8.84 -9.84 0.26
CA THR A 29 7.72 -8.95 0.61
C THR A 29 7.64 -7.67 -0.21
N ILE A 30 8.76 -7.00 -0.47
CA ILE A 30 8.79 -5.68 -1.12
C ILE A 30 9.67 -5.62 -2.38
N GLY A 31 10.16 -6.77 -2.86
CA GLY A 31 11.05 -6.86 -4.00
C GLY A 31 12.49 -6.44 -3.70
N ASP A 32 13.31 -6.36 -4.75
CA ASP A 32 14.73 -6.01 -4.70
C ASP A 32 15.07 -4.83 -5.61
N GLN A 33 14.11 -3.92 -5.83
CA GLN A 33 14.30 -2.68 -6.56
C GLN A 33 15.12 -1.66 -5.74
N TYR A 34 16.33 -2.06 -5.37
CA TYR A 34 17.25 -1.22 -4.62
C TYR A 34 17.85 -0.13 -5.50
N VAL A 35 18.17 1.00 -4.90
CA VAL A 35 18.76 2.16 -5.57
C VAL A 35 20.15 2.42 -5.02
N ASP A 36 21.08 2.79 -5.90
CA ASP A 36 22.38 3.33 -5.48
C ASP A 36 22.20 4.79 -5.07
N VAL A 37 22.81 5.17 -3.94
CA VAL A 37 22.74 6.52 -3.40
C VAL A 37 24.14 7.12 -3.32
N ALA A 38 24.25 8.43 -3.54
CA ALA A 38 25.53 9.12 -3.43
C ALA A 38 26.05 9.09 -1.97
N PRO A 39 27.37 9.05 -1.73
CA PRO A 39 27.93 9.15 -0.38
C PRO A 39 27.42 10.39 0.36
N GLY A 40 27.02 10.22 1.62
CA GLY A 40 26.46 11.31 2.44
C GLY A 40 24.98 11.62 2.20
N THR A 41 24.30 10.87 1.31
CA THR A 41 22.84 10.98 1.16
C THR A 41 22.14 10.57 2.46
N GLU A 42 21.28 11.44 2.98
CA GLU A 42 20.43 11.10 4.12
C GLU A 42 19.13 10.44 3.65
N PRO A 43 18.65 9.39 4.35
CA PRO A 43 17.33 8.83 4.06
C PRO A 43 16.22 9.74 4.61
N ASP A 44 15.05 9.69 3.97
CA ASP A 44 13.83 10.23 4.57
C ASP A 44 13.45 9.40 5.81
N TYR A 45 13.64 8.07 5.71
CA TYR A 45 13.29 7.10 6.74
C TYR A 45 14.31 5.97 6.84
N SER A 46 14.57 5.49 8.05
CA SER A 46 15.42 4.34 8.31
C SER A 46 14.64 3.24 9.00
N LEU A 47 14.75 2.04 8.47
CA LEU A 47 14.01 0.88 8.92
C LEU A 47 14.98 -0.26 9.20
N THR A 48 15.06 -0.68 10.47
CA THR A 48 15.76 -1.89 10.87
C THR A 48 14.80 -3.07 10.84
N LEU A 49 15.26 -4.19 10.29
CA LEU A 49 14.45 -5.39 10.05
C LEU A 49 15.15 -6.61 10.65
N GLU A 50 14.46 -7.27 11.58
CA GLU A 50 14.96 -8.41 12.35
C GLU A 50 13.96 -9.57 12.32
N ASP A 51 14.41 -10.75 11.89
CA ASP A 51 13.63 -11.98 11.95
C ASP A 51 13.77 -12.69 13.31
N GLY A 52 12.95 -13.71 13.56
CA GLY A 52 13.03 -14.52 14.79
C GLY A 52 12.26 -13.95 15.98
N TYR A 53 11.26 -13.11 15.73
CA TYR A 53 10.37 -12.59 16.75
C TYR A 53 9.09 -13.41 16.84
N GLY A 54 8.57 -13.63 18.06
CA GLY A 54 7.19 -14.04 18.28
C GLY A 54 6.83 -15.42 17.73
N GLU A 55 5.57 -15.57 17.33
CA GLU A 55 4.96 -16.82 16.85
C GLU A 55 3.88 -16.57 15.80
N ASN A 56 3.21 -17.62 15.32
CA ASN A 56 2.12 -17.46 14.36
C ASN A 56 0.92 -16.75 14.97
N TYR A 57 0.31 -15.86 14.19
CA TYR A 57 -0.90 -15.15 14.57
C TYR A 57 -2.16 -16.00 14.33
N ASP A 58 -3.05 -16.04 15.32
CA ASP A 58 -4.26 -16.86 15.35
C ASP A 58 -5.57 -16.07 15.09
N GLU A 59 -5.47 -14.86 14.54
CA GLU A 59 -6.59 -13.91 14.29
C GLU A 59 -7.33 -13.41 15.54
N VAL A 60 -7.11 -14.01 16.71
CA VAL A 60 -7.74 -13.64 17.98
C VAL A 60 -6.81 -12.79 18.84
N THR A 61 -5.49 -12.95 18.69
CA THR A 61 -4.51 -12.18 19.46
C THR A 61 -4.67 -10.67 19.20
N PRO A 62 -4.87 -9.83 20.23
CA PRO A 62 -5.06 -8.41 20.04
C PRO A 62 -3.77 -7.73 19.55
N VAL A 63 -3.95 -6.65 18.79
CA VAL A 63 -2.84 -5.73 18.47
C VAL A 63 -2.63 -4.81 19.66
N GLY A 64 -1.48 -4.91 20.31
CA GLY A 64 -1.04 -4.01 21.37
C GLY A 64 -0.51 -2.70 20.80
N TYR A 65 -0.82 -1.58 21.47
CA TYR A 65 -0.30 -0.26 21.15
C TYR A 65 0.12 0.46 22.43
N GLU A 66 1.37 0.91 22.48
CA GLU A 66 1.92 1.68 23.58
C GLU A 66 2.62 2.93 23.04
N LYS A 67 2.55 4.03 23.79
CA LYS A 67 3.22 5.29 23.45
C LYS A 67 3.82 5.90 24.70
N ASN A 68 5.09 6.29 24.63
CA ASN A 68 5.80 6.92 25.75
C ASN A 68 5.56 8.46 25.78
N GLU A 69 6.07 9.12 26.83
CA GLU A 69 5.95 10.58 26.99
C GLU A 69 6.63 11.39 25.88
N ARG A 70 7.67 10.83 25.24
CA ARG A 70 8.36 11.45 24.09
C ARG A 70 7.58 11.31 22.79
N GLY A 71 6.54 10.50 22.78
CA GLY A 71 5.71 10.20 21.63
C GLY A 71 6.21 9.05 20.77
N ASP A 72 7.31 8.38 21.16
CA ASP A 72 7.73 7.14 20.54
C ASP A 72 6.68 6.07 20.83
N PHE A 73 6.47 5.17 19.89
CA PHE A 73 5.41 4.20 20.00
C PHE A 73 5.86 2.80 19.64
N ARG A 74 5.09 1.85 20.16
CA ARG A 74 5.27 0.43 20.00
C ARG A 74 3.95 -0.18 19.56
N VAL A 75 3.99 -1.01 18.51
CA VAL A 75 2.86 -1.82 18.05
C VAL A 75 3.27 -3.27 18.05
N SER A 76 2.52 -4.13 18.75
CA SER A 76 2.85 -5.55 18.86
C SER A 76 1.68 -6.44 18.48
N ARG A 77 1.97 -7.50 17.73
CA ARG A 77 1.08 -8.64 17.48
C ARG A 77 1.90 -9.93 17.71
N ALA A 78 1.26 -11.09 17.78
CA ALA A 78 1.95 -12.37 17.96
C ALA A 78 3.14 -12.56 17.00
N ASP A 79 2.99 -12.10 15.75
CA ASP A 79 3.91 -12.33 14.64
C ASP A 79 4.79 -11.12 14.27
N PHE A 80 4.64 -9.97 14.93
CA PHE A 80 5.50 -8.81 14.72
C PHE A 80 5.56 -7.83 15.90
N LEU A 81 6.62 -7.03 15.93
CA LEU A 81 6.80 -5.87 16.79
C LEU A 81 7.33 -4.70 15.95
N VAL A 82 6.69 -3.55 16.06
CA VAL A 82 7.14 -2.28 15.47
C VAL A 82 7.43 -1.31 16.59
N GLU A 83 8.66 -0.80 16.63
CA GLU A 83 9.08 0.30 17.52
C GLU A 83 9.50 1.47 16.65
N SER A 84 9.01 2.68 16.90
CA SER A 84 9.35 3.83 16.07
C SER A 84 9.37 5.14 16.85
N THR A 85 10.24 6.04 16.42
CA THR A 85 10.36 7.39 16.98
C THR A 85 9.11 8.21 16.71
N ALA A 86 8.87 9.22 17.56
CA ALA A 86 7.71 10.11 17.42
C ALA A 86 7.61 10.79 16.04
N ASP A 87 8.76 11.12 15.43
CA ASP A 87 8.90 11.74 14.11
C ASP A 87 8.85 10.75 12.93
N LEU A 88 8.70 9.45 13.23
CA LEU A 88 8.68 8.32 12.29
C LEU A 88 9.98 8.07 11.53
N ARG A 89 11.03 8.88 11.70
CA ARG A 89 12.27 8.80 10.90
C ARG A 89 13.05 7.51 11.12
N GLU A 90 12.96 6.93 12.32
CA GLU A 90 13.58 5.64 12.62
C GLU A 90 12.51 4.67 13.10
N ALA A 91 12.59 3.42 12.61
CA ALA A 91 11.76 2.33 13.06
C ALA A 91 12.54 1.01 13.09
N HIS A 92 12.15 0.13 14.00
CA HIS A 92 12.63 -1.24 14.11
C HIS A 92 11.43 -2.18 14.03
N ILE A 93 11.44 -3.05 13.01
CA ILE A 93 10.44 -4.10 12.84
C ILE A 93 11.10 -5.44 13.12
N ARG A 94 10.59 -6.13 14.13
CA ARG A 94 10.90 -7.54 14.40
C ARG A 94 9.72 -8.39 13.94
N PHE A 95 9.96 -9.51 13.27
CA PHE A 95 8.89 -10.32 12.68
C PHE A 95 9.14 -11.83 12.75
N TYR A 96 8.04 -12.60 12.75
CA TYR A 96 8.06 -14.05 12.76
C TYR A 96 8.11 -14.64 11.34
N ASN A 97 7.23 -14.15 10.46
CA ASN A 97 7.00 -14.71 9.13
C ASN A 97 6.69 -13.62 8.10
N TYR A 98 6.44 -14.03 6.86
CA TYR A 98 6.07 -13.15 5.75
C TYR A 98 4.85 -12.28 6.04
N PHE A 99 3.80 -12.83 6.63
CA PHE A 99 2.55 -12.12 6.90
C PHE A 99 2.73 -11.04 7.99
N GLY A 100 3.48 -11.35 9.04
CA GLY A 100 3.85 -10.41 10.09
C GLY A 100 4.65 -9.24 9.54
N LEU A 101 5.71 -9.54 8.77
CA LEU A 101 6.54 -8.52 8.12
C LEU A 101 5.72 -7.62 7.18
N ARG A 102 4.91 -8.22 6.30
CA ARG A 102 4.06 -7.48 5.36
C ARG A 102 3.10 -6.56 6.10
N THR A 103 2.41 -7.08 7.11
CA THR A 103 1.45 -6.29 7.89
C THR A 103 2.13 -5.11 8.58
N ALA A 104 3.27 -5.37 9.21
CA ALA A 104 4.05 -4.34 9.90
C ALA A 104 4.52 -3.23 8.94
N LEU A 105 5.09 -3.60 7.79
CA LEU A 105 5.57 -2.65 6.77
C LEU A 105 4.44 -1.80 6.20
N LEU A 106 3.33 -2.42 5.82
CA LEU A 106 2.17 -1.75 5.24
C LEU A 106 1.59 -0.70 6.21
N ASN A 107 1.45 -1.05 7.48
CA ASN A 107 0.90 -0.13 8.47
C ASN A 107 1.89 0.96 8.90
N TRP A 108 3.17 0.63 9.04
CA TRP A 108 4.23 1.62 9.26
C TRP A 108 4.24 2.67 8.13
N TYR A 109 4.21 2.20 6.88
CA TYR A 109 4.22 3.09 5.72
C TYR A 109 2.92 3.91 5.62
N SER A 110 1.75 3.30 5.85
CA SER A 110 0.47 4.02 5.87
C SER A 110 0.46 5.17 6.89
N ARG A 111 1.02 4.94 8.08
CA ARG A 111 1.14 5.97 9.12
C ARG A 111 2.03 7.13 8.67
N ILE A 112 3.14 6.86 7.98
CA ILE A 112 3.97 7.91 7.36
C ILE A 112 3.15 8.72 6.36
N LEU A 113 2.45 8.05 5.42
CA LEU A 113 1.70 8.75 4.37
C LEU A 113 0.58 9.63 4.92
N SER A 114 -0.13 9.14 5.94
CA SER A 114 -1.19 9.90 6.63
C SER A 114 -0.63 11.12 7.35
N ARG A 115 0.46 10.98 8.10
CA ARG A 115 1.07 12.11 8.84
C ARG A 115 1.68 13.18 7.94
N LEU A 116 2.20 12.80 6.78
CA LEU A 116 2.70 13.74 5.79
C LEU A 116 1.59 14.43 4.97
N ASP A 117 0.32 14.01 5.13
CA ASP A 117 -0.79 14.38 4.25
C ASP A 117 -0.45 14.13 2.77
N TRP A 118 0.35 13.09 2.52
CA TRP A 118 0.92 12.81 1.20
C TRP A 118 0.05 11.87 0.39
N GLY A 119 -0.59 10.90 1.04
CA GLY A 119 -1.26 9.82 0.32
C GLY A 119 -1.79 8.71 1.21
N MET A 120 -2.18 7.61 0.58
CA MET A 120 -2.73 6.44 1.27
C MET A 120 -2.39 5.14 0.55
N LEU A 121 -2.54 4.04 1.28
CA LEU A 121 -2.41 2.69 0.77
C LEU A 121 -3.81 2.07 0.62
N ILE A 122 -4.13 1.58 -0.57
CA ILE A 122 -5.43 0.96 -0.86
C ILE A 122 -5.21 -0.49 -1.28
N HIS A 123 -5.86 -1.43 -0.59
CA HIS A 123 -5.87 -2.83 -0.99
C HIS A 123 -6.60 -3.00 -2.34
N SER A 124 -5.83 -3.15 -3.41
CA SER A 124 -6.27 -3.06 -4.79
C SER A 124 -5.23 -3.59 -5.77
N SER A 125 -5.66 -3.91 -6.99
CA SER A 125 -4.77 -3.97 -8.16
C SER A 125 -4.85 -2.66 -8.94
N CYS A 126 -3.76 -2.27 -9.58
CA CYS A 126 -3.71 -1.06 -10.38
C CYS A 126 -2.96 -1.31 -11.70
N ILE A 127 -3.61 -0.96 -12.80
CA ILE A 127 -3.16 -1.26 -14.16
C ILE A 127 -3.09 0.04 -14.96
N VAL A 128 -2.08 0.15 -15.83
CA VAL A 128 -1.89 1.28 -16.75
C VAL A 128 -2.50 0.96 -18.11
N GLN A 129 -3.32 1.86 -18.63
CA GLN A 129 -3.76 1.88 -20.02
C GLN A 129 -3.69 3.31 -20.55
N ASP A 130 -3.10 3.49 -21.74
CA ASP A 130 -3.00 4.78 -22.45
C ASP A 130 -2.44 5.92 -21.57
N GLY A 131 -1.41 5.61 -20.77
CA GLY A 131 -0.75 6.56 -19.87
C GLY A 131 -1.59 6.97 -18.65
N GLN A 132 -2.64 6.21 -18.33
CA GLN A 132 -3.53 6.45 -17.20
C GLN A 132 -3.64 5.20 -16.32
N ALA A 133 -3.75 5.40 -15.00
CA ALA A 133 -3.91 4.32 -14.03
C ALA A 133 -5.39 4.04 -13.74
N TYR A 134 -5.73 2.75 -13.61
CA TYR A 134 -7.05 2.24 -13.27
C TYR A 134 -6.91 1.39 -12.01
N LEU A 135 -7.59 1.76 -10.92
CA LEU A 135 -7.51 1.08 -9.64
C LEU A 135 -8.73 0.17 -9.46
N PHE A 136 -8.51 -1.10 -9.17
CA PHE A 136 -9.56 -2.08 -8.93
C PHE A 136 -9.48 -2.60 -7.49
N SER A 137 -10.54 -2.40 -6.72
CA SER A 137 -10.61 -2.82 -5.32
C SER A 137 -11.85 -3.66 -5.05
N GLY A 138 -11.89 -4.35 -3.92
CA GLY A 138 -12.97 -5.23 -3.54
C GLY A 138 -12.57 -6.12 -2.36
N TYR A 139 -13.53 -6.85 -1.80
CA TYR A 139 -13.29 -7.81 -0.72
C TYR A 139 -12.27 -8.89 -1.13
N SER A 140 -11.71 -9.62 -0.16
CA SER A 140 -10.81 -10.72 -0.46
C SER A 140 -11.51 -11.77 -1.31
N GLY A 141 -10.91 -12.22 -2.41
CA GLY A 141 -11.55 -13.13 -3.37
C GLY A 141 -12.48 -12.47 -4.41
N ALA A 142 -12.67 -11.14 -4.38
CA ALA A 142 -13.51 -10.45 -5.38
C ALA A 142 -13.01 -10.58 -6.83
N GLY A 143 -11.71 -10.77 -7.04
CA GLY A 143 -11.12 -10.94 -8.38
C GLY A 143 -10.01 -9.94 -8.75
N LYS A 144 -9.45 -9.18 -7.80
CA LYS A 144 -8.38 -8.19 -8.04
C LYS A 144 -7.17 -8.78 -8.80
N SER A 145 -6.64 -9.91 -8.34
CA SER A 145 -5.53 -10.63 -9.00
C SER A 145 -5.95 -11.19 -10.35
N THR A 146 -7.21 -11.61 -10.50
CA THR A 146 -7.77 -12.05 -11.79
C THR A 146 -7.80 -10.90 -12.79
N ILE A 147 -8.23 -9.69 -12.38
CA ILE A 147 -8.17 -8.49 -13.24
C ILE A 147 -6.73 -8.18 -13.64
N ALA A 148 -5.78 -8.21 -12.70
CA ALA A 148 -4.37 -7.97 -13.00
C ALA A 148 -3.85 -8.97 -14.05
N SER A 149 -4.13 -10.27 -13.86
CA SER A 149 -3.75 -11.33 -14.81
C SER A 149 -4.39 -11.15 -16.20
N MET A 150 -5.69 -10.86 -16.25
CA MET A 150 -6.43 -10.68 -17.51
C MET A 150 -6.10 -9.37 -18.22
N SER A 151 -5.40 -8.44 -17.56
CA SER A 151 -5.03 -7.17 -18.16
C SER A 151 -3.71 -7.21 -18.92
N GLN A 152 -2.93 -8.28 -18.78
CA GLN A 152 -1.68 -8.45 -19.53
C GLN A 152 -1.93 -8.34 -21.04
N PRO A 153 -1.02 -7.70 -21.80
CA PRO A 153 0.32 -7.26 -21.41
C PRO A 153 0.40 -5.83 -20.84
N ARG A 154 -0.72 -5.23 -20.40
CA ARG A 154 -0.71 -3.88 -19.81
C ARG A 154 0.21 -3.82 -18.57
N PRO A 155 0.93 -2.72 -18.32
CA PRO A 155 1.74 -2.56 -17.12
C PRO A 155 0.89 -2.60 -15.84
N ILE A 156 1.37 -3.32 -14.82
CA ILE A 156 0.69 -3.49 -13.53
C ILE A 156 1.51 -2.76 -12.47
N LEU A 157 0.98 -1.66 -11.91
CA LEU A 157 1.61 -0.87 -10.84
C LEU A 157 1.46 -1.52 -9.46
N ALA A 158 0.39 -2.28 -9.27
CA ALA A 158 0.11 -3.00 -8.04
C ALA A 158 -0.82 -4.18 -8.30
N ASP A 159 -0.69 -5.25 -7.53
CA ASP A 159 -1.59 -6.41 -7.54
C ASP A 159 -2.07 -6.82 -6.14
N GLU A 160 -1.69 -6.04 -5.12
CA GLU A 160 -2.21 -6.19 -3.76
C GLU A 160 -2.46 -4.87 -3.05
N THR A 161 -1.46 -3.99 -2.96
CA THR A 161 -1.63 -2.67 -2.35
C THR A 161 -1.14 -1.59 -3.29
N THR A 162 -2.01 -0.64 -3.63
CA THR A 162 -1.69 0.52 -4.45
C THR A 162 -1.23 1.69 -3.58
N VAL A 163 -0.15 2.35 -4.00
CA VAL A 163 0.36 3.57 -3.38
C VAL A 163 -0.22 4.78 -4.10
N VAL A 164 -1.13 5.49 -3.43
CA VAL A 164 -1.82 6.67 -3.97
C VAL A 164 -1.20 7.93 -3.38
N GLU A 165 -0.69 8.83 -4.24
CA GLU A 165 -0.21 10.17 -3.88
C GLU A 165 -1.29 11.22 -4.19
N ILE A 166 -1.50 12.15 -3.25
CA ILE A 166 -2.34 13.33 -3.41
C ILE A 166 -1.43 14.56 -3.42
N ARG A 167 -1.19 15.13 -4.60
CA ARG A 167 -0.36 16.34 -4.74
C ARG A 167 -1.08 17.56 -4.18
N LYS A 168 -0.32 18.57 -3.76
CA LYS A 168 -0.88 19.86 -3.27
C LYS A 168 -1.73 20.60 -4.30
N ASP A 169 -1.50 20.38 -5.59
CA ASP A 169 -2.32 20.91 -6.69
C ASP A 169 -3.60 20.08 -6.94
N GLY A 170 -3.79 19.00 -6.18
CA GLY A 170 -4.94 18.10 -6.23
C GLY A 170 -4.87 17.06 -7.35
N ARG A 171 -3.73 16.88 -8.02
CA ARG A 171 -3.50 15.71 -8.87
C ARG A 171 -3.38 14.45 -8.02
N ILE A 172 -4.02 13.38 -8.49
CA ILE A 172 -3.95 12.04 -7.89
C ILE A 172 -3.05 11.18 -8.76
N LEU A 173 -1.94 10.70 -8.19
CA LEU A 173 -0.95 9.91 -8.91
C LEU A 173 -0.77 8.55 -8.24
N ILE A 174 -0.52 7.52 -9.04
CA ILE A 174 -0.22 6.16 -8.60
C ILE A 174 1.25 5.87 -8.82
N HIS A 175 1.91 5.37 -7.77
CA HIS A 175 3.30 4.93 -7.84
C HIS A 175 3.39 3.43 -8.08
N ASP A 176 4.52 3.00 -8.65
CA ASP A 176 4.91 1.60 -8.69
C ASP A 176 4.99 1.06 -7.25
N SER A 177 4.13 0.12 -6.90
CA SER A 177 4.05 -0.36 -5.53
C SER A 177 5.17 -1.37 -5.27
N PRO A 178 5.88 -1.24 -4.14
CA PRO A 178 6.78 -2.31 -3.70
C PRO A 178 6.00 -3.52 -3.16
N PHE A 179 4.75 -3.33 -2.72
CA PHE A 179 3.92 -4.37 -2.09
C PHE A 179 3.17 -5.21 -3.13
N ARG A 180 3.89 -6.16 -3.72
CA ARG A 180 3.41 -7.00 -4.82
C ARG A 180 3.25 -8.46 -4.43
N ASN A 181 2.28 -9.17 -5.00
CA ASN A 181 2.13 -10.61 -4.86
C ASN A 181 2.82 -11.37 -6.00
N ASP A 182 2.20 -11.40 -7.17
CA ASP A 182 2.51 -12.29 -8.28
C ASP A 182 3.24 -11.55 -9.41
N PHE A 183 2.91 -10.28 -9.65
CA PHE A 183 3.47 -9.49 -10.76
C PHE A 183 4.65 -8.64 -10.28
N LYS A 184 5.88 -9.03 -10.65
CA LYS A 184 7.13 -8.44 -10.12
C LYS A 184 7.84 -7.50 -11.09
N GLU A 185 7.35 -7.36 -12.32
CA GLU A 185 7.92 -6.46 -13.32
C GLU A 185 7.78 -4.99 -12.84
N PRO A 186 8.90 -4.23 -12.70
CA PRO A 186 8.86 -2.83 -12.34
C PRO A 186 8.21 -1.97 -13.42
N TYR A 187 7.43 -0.97 -13.00
CA TYR A 187 7.10 0.17 -13.88
C TYR A 187 8.06 1.34 -13.62
N ARG A 188 8.86 1.71 -14.63
CA ARG A 188 9.98 2.66 -14.49
C ARG A 188 9.73 4.06 -15.05
N GLU A 189 8.55 4.32 -15.60
CA GLU A 189 8.23 5.61 -16.24
C GLU A 189 7.77 6.68 -15.24
N GLY A 190 7.74 6.33 -13.94
CA GLY A 190 7.35 7.24 -12.87
C GLY A 190 5.88 7.11 -12.49
N PRO A 191 5.35 8.07 -11.69
CA PRO A 191 3.98 7.99 -11.22
C PRO A 191 2.96 8.35 -12.30
N VAL A 192 1.84 7.61 -12.34
CA VAL A 192 0.81 7.68 -13.38
C VAL A 192 -0.47 8.34 -12.85
N PRO A 193 -1.10 9.28 -13.56
CA PRO A 193 -2.37 9.87 -13.11
C PRO A 193 -3.49 8.84 -12.99
N LEU A 194 -4.26 8.91 -11.90
CA LEU A 194 -5.40 8.02 -11.66
C LEU A 194 -6.63 8.48 -12.44
N LYS A 195 -7.15 7.62 -13.32
CA LYS A 195 -8.33 7.88 -14.15
C LYS A 195 -9.64 7.55 -13.44
N GLY A 196 -9.67 6.41 -12.76
CA GLY A 196 -10.90 5.87 -12.16
C GLY A 196 -10.62 4.78 -11.14
N ILE A 197 -11.56 4.62 -10.22
CA ILE A 197 -11.55 3.55 -9.22
C ILE A 197 -12.77 2.67 -9.44
N TYR A 198 -12.56 1.36 -9.46
CA TYR A 198 -13.57 0.35 -9.77
C TYR A 198 -13.67 -0.64 -8.61
N LEU A 199 -14.83 -0.64 -7.93
CA LEU A 199 -15.15 -1.62 -6.90
C LEU A 199 -15.76 -2.85 -7.56
N ILE A 200 -15.04 -3.96 -7.50
CA ILE A 200 -15.37 -5.19 -8.20
C ILE A 200 -16.51 -5.91 -7.51
N LYS A 201 -17.51 -6.28 -8.30
CA LYS A 201 -18.60 -7.18 -7.93
C LYS A 201 -18.72 -8.27 -8.99
N GLN A 202 -18.56 -9.53 -8.60
CA GLN A 202 -18.64 -10.64 -9.56
C GLN A 202 -20.04 -10.70 -10.19
N SER A 203 -20.09 -10.76 -11.50
CA SER A 203 -21.33 -10.80 -12.28
C SER A 203 -21.15 -11.62 -13.56
N LEU A 204 -22.26 -11.98 -14.19
CA LEU A 204 -22.26 -12.53 -15.55
C LEU A 204 -22.24 -11.41 -16.60
N ASN A 205 -22.53 -10.17 -16.19
CA ASN A 205 -22.54 -8.99 -17.04
C ASN A 205 -21.27 -8.15 -16.82
N ILE A 206 -21.06 -7.20 -17.73
CA ILE A 206 -20.01 -6.19 -17.63
C ILE A 206 -20.68 -4.83 -17.71
N GLU A 207 -20.95 -4.25 -16.54
CA GLU A 207 -21.59 -2.94 -16.40
C GLU A 207 -20.85 -2.13 -15.35
N GLN A 208 -20.80 -0.81 -15.53
CA GLN A 208 -20.26 0.10 -14.53
C GLN A 208 -21.32 1.11 -14.10
N HIS A 209 -21.43 1.31 -12.80
CA HIS A 209 -22.34 2.29 -12.22
C HIS A 209 -21.54 3.29 -11.40
N ARG A 210 -21.64 4.56 -11.77
CA ARG A 210 -20.96 5.63 -11.04
C ARG A 210 -21.58 5.76 -9.64
N MET A 211 -20.74 5.68 -8.62
CA MET A 211 -21.15 5.83 -7.24
C MET A 211 -21.33 7.30 -6.87
N THR A 212 -22.20 7.56 -5.87
CA THR A 212 -22.20 8.85 -5.21
C THR A 212 -20.90 9.03 -4.43
N LYS A 213 -20.49 10.28 -4.20
CA LYS A 213 -19.25 10.57 -3.43
C LYS A 213 -19.30 9.99 -2.02
N SER A 214 -20.49 9.99 -1.39
CA SER A 214 -20.68 9.45 -0.04
C SER A 214 -20.49 7.94 -0.03
N ASP A 215 -21.16 7.22 -0.95
CA ASP A 215 -21.04 5.76 -1.03
C ASP A 215 -19.61 5.34 -1.38
N ALA A 216 -18.99 6.06 -2.31
CA ALA A 216 -17.60 5.86 -2.69
C ALA A 216 -16.64 6.03 -1.50
N MET A 217 -16.85 7.07 -0.68
CA MET A 217 -16.03 7.30 0.51
C MET A 217 -16.13 6.13 1.48
N PHE A 218 -17.36 5.70 1.82
CA PHE A 218 -17.56 4.59 2.75
C PHE A 218 -16.95 3.29 2.21
N ALA A 219 -17.20 2.98 0.94
CA ALA A 219 -16.74 1.75 0.34
C ALA A 219 -15.21 1.70 0.18
N LEU A 220 -14.55 2.84 -0.06
CA LEU A 220 -13.09 2.92 -0.14
C LEU A 220 -12.40 2.94 1.21
N PHE A 221 -12.98 3.59 2.22
CA PHE A 221 -12.35 3.72 3.53
C PHE A 221 -12.07 2.35 4.18
N ASP A 222 -12.96 1.37 3.95
CA ASP A 222 -12.77 -0.02 4.37
C ASP A 222 -11.63 -0.75 3.63
N LYS A 223 -11.14 -0.19 2.51
CA LYS A 223 -10.03 -0.75 1.72
C LYS A 223 -8.70 -0.07 1.98
N ILE A 224 -8.68 0.97 2.81
CA ILE A 224 -7.46 1.67 3.21
C ILE A 224 -6.74 0.86 4.28
N VAL A 225 -5.48 0.55 4.03
CA VAL A 225 -4.59 -0.08 5.01
C VAL A 225 -4.30 0.95 6.11
N HIS A 226 -4.72 0.70 7.35
CA HIS A 226 -4.35 1.52 8.51
C HIS A 226 -4.60 0.81 9.84
N TRP A 227 -3.81 1.20 10.86
CA TRP A 227 -4.11 0.88 12.25
C TRP A 227 -5.04 1.92 12.88
N ARG A 228 -6.02 1.45 13.64
CA ARG A 228 -7.00 2.29 14.35
C ARG A 228 -6.55 2.57 15.78
N HIS A 229 -5.36 3.13 15.97
CA HIS A 229 -4.82 3.40 17.32
C HIS A 229 -4.76 4.89 17.68
N GLU A 230 -4.63 5.79 16.70
CA GLU A 230 -4.66 7.23 16.93
C GLU A 230 -5.76 7.91 16.09
N ASN A 231 -6.52 8.79 16.74
CA ASN A 231 -7.59 9.55 16.07
C ASN A 231 -7.03 10.49 14.99
N ALA A 232 -5.84 11.07 15.21
CA ALA A 232 -5.21 11.99 14.27
C ALA A 232 -4.92 11.31 12.92
N ASP A 233 -4.37 10.09 12.94
CA ASP A 233 -4.07 9.32 11.73
C ASP A 233 -5.37 8.99 10.96
N THR A 234 -6.43 8.63 11.68
CA THR A 234 -7.76 8.36 11.11
C THR A 234 -8.36 9.62 10.46
N ILE A 235 -8.27 10.78 11.12
CA ILE A 235 -8.77 12.05 10.58
C ILE A 235 -8.01 12.45 9.31
N GLY A 236 -6.69 12.27 9.27
CA GLY A 236 -5.87 12.50 8.08
C GLY A 236 -6.34 11.63 6.90
N LEU A 237 -6.55 10.33 7.13
CA LEU A 237 -7.05 9.40 6.11
C LEU A 237 -8.46 9.78 5.62
N ILE A 238 -9.36 10.22 6.49
CA ILE A 238 -10.70 10.69 6.07
C ILE A 238 -10.58 11.89 5.13
N ARG A 239 -9.72 12.87 5.45
CA ARG A 239 -9.50 14.06 4.60
C ARG A 239 -8.90 13.68 3.24
N LEU A 240 -7.91 12.80 3.22
CA LEU A 240 -7.30 12.30 1.99
C LEU A 240 -8.32 11.52 1.15
N SER A 241 -9.13 10.67 1.79
CA SER A 241 -10.19 9.90 1.13
C SER A 241 -11.23 10.81 0.49
N LYS A 242 -11.65 11.87 1.20
CA LYS A 242 -12.54 12.89 0.65
C LYS A 242 -11.94 13.55 -0.59
N THR A 243 -10.66 13.94 -0.54
CA THR A 243 -9.97 14.56 -1.68
C THR A 243 -9.91 13.62 -2.87
N LEU A 244 -9.65 12.33 -2.63
CA LEU A 244 -9.62 11.30 -3.67
C LEU A 244 -10.98 11.18 -4.38
N VAL A 245 -12.08 10.98 -3.65
CA VAL A 245 -13.41 10.80 -4.26
C VAL A 245 -13.99 12.08 -4.86
N ASP A 246 -13.48 13.25 -4.46
CA ASP A 246 -13.83 14.52 -5.08
C ASP A 246 -13.17 14.72 -6.45
N ARG A 247 -12.00 14.10 -6.67
CA ARG A 247 -11.17 14.29 -7.88
C ARG A 247 -11.24 13.14 -8.87
N VAL A 248 -11.44 11.92 -8.39
CA VAL A 248 -11.43 10.70 -9.21
C VAL A 248 -12.79 10.02 -9.13
N PRO A 249 -13.43 9.71 -10.27
CA PRO A 249 -14.70 9.00 -10.26
C PRO A 249 -14.53 7.57 -9.74
N VAL A 250 -15.50 7.13 -8.94
CA VAL A 250 -15.57 5.78 -8.38
C VAL A 250 -16.79 5.08 -8.94
N TYR A 251 -16.62 3.83 -9.34
CA TYR A 251 -17.63 3.00 -9.96
C TYR A 251 -17.78 1.68 -9.21
N GLU A 252 -18.99 1.16 -9.13
CA GLU A 252 -19.18 -0.28 -8.98
C GLU A 252 -19.04 -0.91 -10.37
N LEU A 253 -18.18 -1.93 -10.49
CA LEU A 253 -17.95 -2.67 -11.72
C LEU A 253 -18.49 -4.09 -11.55
N GLU A 254 -19.54 -4.40 -12.28
CA GLU A 254 -19.97 -5.76 -12.52
C GLU A 254 -18.92 -6.45 -13.40
N PHE A 255 -18.27 -7.47 -12.84
CA PHE A 255 -17.10 -8.11 -13.41
C PHE A 255 -17.40 -9.55 -13.80
N GLN A 256 -17.48 -9.78 -15.10
CA GLN A 256 -17.34 -11.10 -15.71
C GLN A 256 -15.85 -11.43 -15.83
N LYS A 257 -15.47 -12.68 -15.53
CA LYS A 257 -14.07 -13.17 -15.54
C LYS A 257 -13.50 -13.32 -16.97
N ASN A 258 -13.36 -12.21 -17.69
CA ASN A 258 -12.62 -12.08 -18.95
C ASN A 258 -12.04 -10.66 -19.03
N ASP A 259 -11.41 -10.30 -20.14
CA ASP A 259 -10.77 -9.00 -20.38
C ASP A 259 -11.67 -7.94 -21.02
N ARG A 260 -12.92 -8.28 -21.36
CA ARG A 260 -13.87 -7.37 -22.03
C ARG A 260 -14.30 -6.19 -21.15
N PHE A 261 -14.02 -6.22 -19.84
CA PHE A 261 -14.24 -5.06 -18.98
C PHE A 261 -13.45 -3.84 -19.42
N TRP A 262 -12.32 -4.03 -20.12
CA TRP A 262 -11.57 -2.91 -20.70
C TRP A 262 -12.40 -2.13 -21.72
N GLU A 263 -13.23 -2.78 -22.54
CA GLU A 263 -14.14 -2.11 -23.48
C GLU A 263 -15.18 -1.24 -22.77
N ALA A 264 -15.57 -1.62 -21.54
CA ALA A 264 -16.56 -0.89 -20.77
C ALA A 264 -15.97 0.33 -20.05
N ILE A 265 -14.66 0.38 -19.77
CA ILE A 265 -14.03 1.38 -18.90
C ILE A 265 -13.00 2.28 -19.59
N SER A 266 -12.54 1.92 -20.79
CA SER A 266 -11.56 2.71 -21.57
C SER A 266 -12.19 3.79 -22.45
#